data_AF-A0A6B3FU36-F1
#
_entry.id   AF-A0A6B3FU36-F1
#
_cell.length_a   1.000
_cell.length_b   1.000
_cell.length_c   1.000
_cell.angle_alpha   90.00
_cell.angle_beta   90.00
_cell.angle_gamma   90.00
#
_symmetry.space_group_name_H-M   'P 1'
#
loop_
_entity.id
_entity.type
_entity.pdbx_description
1 polymer ?
#
loop_
_entity_poly.entity_id
_entity_poly.type
_entity_poly.pdbx_seq_one_letter_code
_entity_poly.pdbx_strand_id
1 'polypeptide(L)'
;ENGRKGRRLLAQGTEMLRSGAYEVPRGDPSQRRAMFEGAWLALGHSAHGDLETACEVGRIVADRLHVVRSPRSAALLHQLAADLRRRQRNAHVRTFLPELEHALAEHAPAVPPGR
;
A
#
# COMPACT_ATOMS: atom_id res chain seq x y z
N GLU A 1 -25.04 11.21 8.64
CA GLU A 1 -25.12 9.75 8.91
C GLU A 1 -24.19 8.89 8.05
N ASN A 2 -24.06 9.14 6.73
CA ASN A 2 -23.23 8.34 5.81
C ASN A 2 -21.74 8.20 6.20
N GLY A 3 -21.12 9.22 6.81
CA GLY A 3 -19.70 9.17 7.19
C GLY A 3 -19.36 8.13 8.26
N ARG A 4 -20.26 7.85 9.23
CA ARG A 4 -20.03 6.82 10.25
C ARG A 4 -20.17 5.40 9.68
N LYS A 5 -21.15 5.19 8.79
CA LYS A 5 -21.32 3.90 8.10
C LYS A 5 -20.12 3.58 7.21
N GLY A 6 -19.63 4.56 6.46
CA GLY A 6 -18.40 4.41 5.64
C GLY A 6 -17.17 4.05 6.48
N ARG A 7 -16.95 4.74 7.61
CA ARG A 7 -15.84 4.41 8.53
C ARG A 7 -15.91 2.99 9.10
N ARG A 8 -17.11 2.50 9.41
CA ARG A 8 -17.31 1.14 9.95
C ARG A 8 -17.05 0.07 8.89
N LEU A 9 -17.49 0.30 7.65
CA LEU A 9 -17.21 -0.61 6.52
C LEU A 9 -15.72 -0.65 6.18
N LEU A 10 -15.03 0.50 6.24
CA LEU A 10 -13.58 0.54 6.06
C LEU A 10 -12.86 -0.26 7.15
N ALA A 11 -13.22 -0.07 8.42
CA ALA A 11 -12.62 -0.83 9.52
C ALA A 11 -12.83 -2.35 9.38
N GLN A 12 -14.02 -2.79 8.94
CA GLN A 12 -14.29 -4.20 8.69
C GLN A 12 -13.47 -4.76 7.51
N GLY A 13 -13.41 -4.02 6.40
CA GLY A 13 -12.59 -4.40 5.24
C GLY A 13 -11.09 -4.48 5.60
N THR A 14 -10.60 -3.52 6.37
CA THR A 14 -9.25 -3.50 6.94
C THR A 14 -8.96 -4.78 7.74
N GLU A 15 -9.85 -5.16 8.66
CA GLU A 15 -9.63 -6.38 9.47
C GLU A 15 -9.55 -7.64 8.61
N MET A 16 -10.40 -7.76 7.58
CA MET A 16 -10.40 -8.92 6.67
C MET A 16 -9.11 -9.08 5.86
N LEU A 17 -8.41 -7.97 5.58
CA LEU A 17 -7.20 -7.96 4.74
C LEU A 17 -5.91 -8.13 5.54
N ARG A 18 -5.99 -8.09 6.88
CA ARG A 18 -4.82 -8.17 7.78
C ARG A 18 -4.08 -9.50 7.65
N SER A 19 -4.79 -10.63 7.55
CA SER A 19 -4.18 -11.96 7.49
C SER A 19 -3.20 -12.09 6.33
N GLY A 20 -3.62 -11.75 5.10
CA GLY A 20 -2.71 -11.81 3.95
C GLY A 20 -1.59 -10.78 3.99
N ALA A 21 -1.84 -9.58 4.52
CA ALA A 21 -0.82 -8.54 4.59
C ALA A 21 0.35 -8.94 5.50
N TYR A 22 0.07 -9.51 6.68
CA TYR A 22 1.07 -9.76 7.72
C TYR A 22 1.55 -11.22 7.82
N GLU A 23 0.70 -12.20 7.57
CA GLU A 23 0.98 -13.60 7.94
C GLU A 23 1.72 -14.39 6.85
N VAL A 24 1.80 -13.88 5.61
CA VAL A 24 2.43 -14.58 4.49
C VAL A 24 3.95 -14.42 4.49
N PRO A 25 4.73 -15.51 4.68
CA PRO A 25 6.19 -15.46 4.70
C PRO A 25 6.81 -15.11 3.35
N ARG A 26 8.01 -14.51 3.38
CA ARG A 26 8.84 -14.23 2.19
C ARG A 26 9.08 -15.53 1.40
N GLY A 27 8.79 -15.52 0.10
CA GLY A 27 8.98 -16.68 -0.80
C GLY A 27 7.76 -17.61 -0.95
N ASP A 28 6.67 -17.38 -0.21
CA ASP A 28 5.45 -18.15 -0.36
C ASP A 28 4.75 -17.87 -1.72
N PRO A 29 4.13 -18.87 -2.39
CA PRO A 29 3.38 -18.64 -3.63
C PRO A 29 2.26 -17.59 -3.53
N SER A 30 1.73 -17.36 -2.32
CA SER A 30 0.69 -16.36 -2.04
C SER A 30 1.19 -14.93 -1.91
N GLN A 31 2.50 -14.66 -2.11
CA GLN A 31 3.09 -13.31 -2.10
C GLN A 31 2.33 -12.28 -2.95
N ARG A 32 1.84 -12.67 -4.13
CA ARG A 32 1.06 -11.78 -5.00
C ARG A 32 -0.27 -11.37 -4.36
N ARG A 33 -0.96 -12.31 -3.70
CA ARG A 33 -2.19 -12.05 -2.97
C ARG A 33 -1.92 -11.20 -1.73
N ALA A 34 -0.88 -11.54 -0.97
CA ALA A 34 -0.42 -10.82 0.21
C ALA A 34 -0.11 -9.34 -0.10
N MET A 35 0.56 -9.08 -1.23
CA MET A 35 0.83 -7.73 -1.72
C MET A 35 -0.45 -6.99 -2.07
N PHE A 36 -1.37 -7.63 -2.79
CA PHE A 36 -2.64 -7.02 -3.19
C PHE A 36 -3.53 -6.67 -1.98
N GLU A 37 -3.69 -7.61 -1.04
CA GLU A 37 -4.49 -7.41 0.16
C GLU A 37 -3.87 -6.35 1.07
N GLY A 38 -2.54 -6.36 1.25
CA GLY A 38 -1.83 -5.33 2.01
C GLY A 38 -1.92 -3.94 1.38
N ALA A 39 -1.87 -3.81 0.05
CA ALA A 39 -2.03 -2.52 -0.61
C ALA A 39 -3.43 -1.92 -0.36
N TRP A 40 -4.48 -2.74 -0.41
CA TRP A 40 -5.82 -2.32 -0.02
C TRP A 40 -5.93 -1.96 1.46
N LEU A 41 -5.25 -2.70 2.32
CA LEU A 41 -5.22 -2.44 3.75
C LEU A 41 -4.61 -1.05 4.05
N ALA A 42 -3.46 -0.74 3.46
CA ALA A 42 -2.82 0.56 3.59
C ALA A 42 -3.70 1.72 3.07
N LEU A 43 -4.38 1.52 1.94
CA LEU A 43 -5.36 2.47 1.41
C LEU A 43 -6.55 2.65 2.36
N GLY A 44 -7.03 1.58 2.99
CA GLY A 44 -8.12 1.62 3.98
C GLY A 44 -7.76 2.46 5.20
N HIS A 45 -6.58 2.22 5.80
CA HIS A 45 -6.07 3.02 6.92
C HIS A 45 -5.89 4.48 6.52
N SER A 46 -5.30 4.74 5.34
CA SER A 46 -5.16 6.09 4.80
C SER A 46 -6.54 6.77 4.65
N ALA A 47 -7.53 6.10 4.04
CA ALA A 47 -8.88 6.65 3.90
C ALA A 47 -9.56 6.95 5.25
N HIS A 48 -9.25 6.16 6.29
CA HIS A 48 -9.75 6.38 7.65
C HIS A 48 -9.03 7.54 8.38
N GLY A 49 -7.88 8.00 7.87
CA GLY A 49 -7.04 9.02 8.50
C GLY A 49 -6.00 8.45 9.47
N ASP A 50 -5.90 7.13 9.56
CA ASP A 50 -4.89 6.40 10.34
C ASP A 50 -3.59 6.30 9.51
N LEU A 51 -2.84 7.41 9.48
CA LEU A 51 -1.69 7.56 8.59
C LEU A 51 -0.47 6.76 9.06
N GLU A 52 -0.32 6.54 10.36
CA GLU A 52 0.77 5.74 10.92
C GLU A 52 0.66 4.29 10.43
N THR A 53 -0.47 3.64 10.71
CA THR A 53 -0.70 2.25 10.29
C THR A 53 -0.69 2.11 8.77
N ALA A 54 -1.21 3.10 8.03
CA ALA A 54 -1.12 3.12 6.57
C ALA A 54 0.34 3.08 6.08
N CYS A 55 1.24 3.84 6.71
CA CYS A 55 2.65 3.87 6.36
C CYS A 55 3.36 2.56 6.76
N GLU A 56 3.03 1.98 7.92
CA GLU A 56 3.60 0.69 8.36
C GLU A 56 3.24 -0.44 7.40
N VAL A 57 1.94 -0.61 7.10
CA VAL A 57 1.47 -1.61 6.12
C VAL A 57 2.06 -1.31 4.75
N GLY A 58 2.09 -0.04 4.35
CA GLY A 58 2.66 0.41 3.09
C GLY A 58 4.11 -0.04 2.93
N ARG A 59 4.93 0.06 3.99
CA ARG A 59 6.34 -0.37 3.98
C ARG A 59 6.48 -1.87 3.83
N ILE A 60 5.68 -2.67 4.57
CA ILE A 60 5.66 -4.13 4.43
C ILE A 60 5.33 -4.56 2.99
N VAL A 61 4.42 -3.85 2.34
CA VAL A 61 3.97 -4.17 0.98
C VAL A 61 4.96 -3.66 -0.06
N ALA A 62 5.56 -2.49 0.14
CA ALA A 62 6.58 -1.93 -0.74
C ALA A 62 7.80 -2.86 -0.84
N ASP A 63 8.24 -3.46 0.27
CA ASP A 63 9.30 -4.49 0.29
C ASP A 63 9.02 -5.67 -0.67
N ARG A 64 7.75 -5.99 -0.92
CA ARG A 64 7.36 -7.09 -1.82
C ARG A 64 7.46 -6.72 -3.30
N LEU A 65 7.63 -5.44 -3.66
CA LEU A 65 7.79 -4.99 -5.05
C LEU A 65 9.03 -5.60 -5.73
N HIS A 66 10.06 -5.95 -4.97
CA HIS A 66 11.27 -6.59 -5.49
C HIS A 66 11.03 -8.02 -6.01
N VAL A 67 10.03 -8.72 -5.45
CA VAL A 67 9.78 -10.14 -5.74
C VAL A 67 8.46 -10.39 -6.46
N VAL A 68 7.48 -9.48 -6.33
CA VAL A 68 6.16 -9.61 -6.96
C VAL A 68 6.02 -8.64 -8.13
N ARG A 69 6.12 -9.13 -9.36
CA ARG A 69 5.69 -8.39 -10.57
C ARG A 69 4.17 -8.47 -10.73
N SER A 70 3.47 -7.41 -10.32
CA SER A 70 2.01 -7.29 -10.42
C SER A 70 1.60 -5.85 -10.72
N PRO A 71 1.25 -5.52 -11.98
CA PRO A 71 0.81 -4.17 -12.35
C PRO A 71 -0.40 -3.69 -11.54
N ARG A 72 -1.34 -4.61 -11.23
CA ARG A 72 -2.53 -4.32 -10.43
C ARG A 72 -2.19 -3.89 -9.00
N SER A 73 -1.24 -4.57 -8.36
CA SER A 73 -0.84 -4.23 -6.98
C SER A 73 0.00 -2.94 -6.96
N ALA A 74 0.87 -2.76 -7.96
CA ALA A 74 1.64 -1.52 -8.12
C ALA A 74 0.72 -0.30 -8.32
N ALA A 75 -0.38 -0.43 -9.08
CA ALA A 75 -1.36 0.64 -9.25
C ALA A 75 -2.00 1.10 -7.92
N LEU A 76 -2.29 0.16 -7.00
CA LEU A 76 -2.81 0.51 -5.67
C LEU A 76 -1.78 1.26 -4.83
N LEU A 77 -0.51 0.88 -4.91
CA LEU A 77 0.58 1.59 -4.24
C LEU A 77 0.83 2.98 -4.84
N HIS A 78 0.69 3.16 -6.16
CA HIS A 78 0.68 4.49 -6.78
C HIS A 78 -0.49 5.35 -6.28
N GLN A 79 -1.68 4.76 -6.09
CA GLN A 79 -2.81 5.46 -5.51
C GLN A 79 -2.53 5.86 -4.05
N LEU A 80 -1.92 4.97 -3.25
CA LEU A 80 -1.51 5.28 -1.89
C LEU A 80 -0.51 6.45 -1.87
N ALA A 81 0.50 6.44 -2.74
CA ALA A 81 1.45 7.55 -2.86
C ALA A 81 0.74 8.88 -3.20
N ALA A 82 -0.22 8.86 -4.13
CA ALA A 82 -1.01 10.05 -4.47
C ALA A 82 -1.84 10.58 -3.29
N ASP A 83 -2.43 9.69 -2.49
CA ASP A 83 -3.15 10.07 -1.27
C ASP A 83 -2.23 10.68 -0.21
N LEU A 84 -1.06 10.07 0.00
CA LEU A 84 -0.07 10.50 0.98
C LEU A 84 0.61 11.83 0.60
N ARG A 85 0.82 12.12 -0.70
CA ARG A 85 1.33 13.41 -1.17
C ARG A 85 0.52 14.60 -0.66
N ARG A 86 -0.79 14.43 -0.49
CA ARG A 86 -1.69 15.48 0.03
C ARG A 86 -1.57 15.68 1.55
N ARG A 87 -0.83 14.81 2.24
CA ARG A 87 -0.79 14.69 3.70
C ARG A 87 0.63 14.74 4.28
N GLN A 88 1.57 15.29 3.54
CA GLN A 88 2.99 15.43 3.92
C GLN A 88 3.25 16.28 5.18
N ARG A 89 2.24 16.90 5.79
CA ARG A 89 2.41 17.53 7.11
C ARG A 89 2.56 16.50 8.24
N ASN A 90 2.07 15.27 8.04
CA ASN A 90 2.21 14.19 9.01
C ASN A 90 3.65 13.61 8.99
N ALA A 91 4.22 13.36 10.18
CA ALA A 91 5.61 12.89 10.31
C ALA A 91 5.85 11.52 9.66
N HIS A 92 4.99 10.54 9.89
CA HIS A 92 5.11 9.19 9.31
C HIS A 92 5.09 9.25 7.78
N VAL A 93 4.21 10.10 7.22
CA VAL A 93 4.11 10.29 5.77
C VAL A 93 5.37 10.90 5.18
N ARG A 94 5.98 11.90 5.83
CA ARG A 94 7.24 12.51 5.34
C ARG A 94 8.37 11.50 5.27
N THR A 95 8.43 10.57 6.21
CA THR A 95 9.47 9.52 6.22
C THR A 95 9.17 8.45 5.18
N PHE A 96 7.92 7.97 5.10
CA PHE A 96 7.58 6.83 4.27
C PHE A 96 7.39 7.16 2.78
N LEU A 97 6.83 8.32 2.43
CA LEU A 97 6.48 8.64 1.05
C LEU A 97 7.68 8.55 0.08
N PRO A 98 8.87 9.08 0.40
CA PRO A 98 10.04 8.93 -0.47
C PRO A 98 10.46 7.47 -0.68
N GLU A 99 10.39 6.63 0.36
CA GLU A 99 10.71 5.20 0.28
C GLU A 99 9.75 4.48 -0.67
N LEU A 100 8.45 4.77 -0.56
CA LEU A 100 7.42 4.19 -1.44
C LEU A 100 7.62 4.62 -2.90
N GLU A 101 7.88 5.91 -3.15
CA GLU A 101 8.11 6.43 -4.49
C GLU A 101 9.36 5.83 -5.14
N HIS A 102 10.43 5.65 -4.37
CA HIS A 102 11.64 4.99 -4.83
C HIS A 102 11.38 3.52 -5.21
N ALA A 103 10.75 2.75 -4.33
CA ALA A 103 10.43 1.35 -4.60
C ALA A 103 9.51 1.19 -5.83
N LEU A 104 8.57 2.11 -6.04
CA LEU A 104 7.72 2.13 -7.23
C LEU A 104 8.50 2.46 -8.51
N ALA A 105 9.47 3.37 -8.45
CA ALA A 105 10.32 3.72 -9.58
C ALA A 105 11.20 2.53 -10.00
N GLU A 106 11.77 1.78 -9.05
CA GLU A 106 12.53 0.56 -9.33
C GLU A 106 11.64 -0.59 -9.83
N HIS A 107 10.39 -0.62 -9.39
CA HIS A 107 9.42 -1.62 -9.81
C HIS A 107 8.90 -1.40 -11.22
N ALA A 108 8.81 -0.14 -11.66
CA ALA A 108 8.38 0.18 -13.01
C ALA A 108 9.20 -0.66 -14.00
N PRO A 109 8.58 -1.32 -14.98
CA PRO A 109 9.35 -1.92 -16.05
C PRO A 109 10.22 -0.81 -16.62
N ALA A 110 11.53 -1.05 -16.75
CA ALA A 110 12.43 -0.11 -17.38
C ALA A 110 11.79 0.23 -18.73
N VAL A 111 11.21 1.43 -18.84
CA VAL A 111 10.72 1.92 -20.12
C VAL A 111 11.98 1.96 -20.97
N PRO A 112 12.10 1.14 -22.03
CA PRO A 112 13.22 1.33 -22.94
C PRO A 112 13.07 2.78 -23.45
N PRO A 113 14.13 3.59 -23.45
CA PRO A 113 14.06 4.84 -24.18
C PRO A 113 13.82 4.49 -25.66
N GLY A 114 12.62 4.77 -26.15
CA GLY A 114 12.31 4.87 -27.58
C GLY A 114 11.40 3.80 -28.17
N ARG A 115 10.37 4.27 -28.87
CA ARG A 115 10.52 4.48 -30.32
C ARG A 115 9.76 5.72 -30.77
#